data_AF-A0A731NWE8-F1
#
_entry.id   AF-A0A731NWE8-F1
#
_cell.length_a   1.000
_cell.length_b   1.000
_cell.length_c   1.000
_cell.angle_alpha   90.00
_cell.angle_beta   90.00
_cell.angle_gamma   90.00
#
_symmetry.space_group_name_H-M   'P 1'
#
loop_
_entity.id
_entity.type
_entity.pdbx_description
1 polymer ?
#
loop_
_entity_poly.entity_id
_entity_poly.type
_entity_poly.pdbx_seq_one_letter_code
_entity_poly.pdbx_strand_id
1 'polypeptide(L)'
;MRAGDSVTIHDYRFTFREVRDITGPNYRGGVALIGVTRHGEPVAVLHAEKRLYNTSRMVMTEAAIDGGLTRDLYAALGEELDNGAWAVRLYYKPFVRWIWAGGLLMALGGLLCLADPRYRRRKPLPEAG
;
A
#
# COMPACT_ATOMS: atom_id res chain seq x y z
N MET A 1 -4.40 0.07 20.51
CA MET A 1 -4.48 1.54 20.44
C MET A 1 -5.90 1.96 20.72
N ARG A 2 -6.09 2.98 21.56
CA ARG A 2 -7.36 3.65 21.83
C ARG A 2 -7.45 4.93 21.01
N ALA A 3 -8.66 5.48 20.86
CA ALA A 3 -8.87 6.81 20.31
C ALA A 3 -7.99 7.84 21.03
N GLY A 4 -7.18 8.58 20.28
CA GLY A 4 -6.19 9.53 20.80
C GLY A 4 -4.76 8.99 20.95
N ASP A 5 -4.55 7.67 20.88
CA ASP A 5 -3.20 7.11 20.98
C ASP A 5 -2.36 7.54 19.77
N SER A 6 -1.12 7.94 20.03
CA SER A 6 -0.16 8.22 18.98
C SER A 6 1.10 7.36 19.11
N VAL A 7 1.55 6.83 17.98
CA VAL A 7 2.78 6.03 17.86
C VAL A 7 3.69 6.73 16.86
N THR A 8 4.95 6.91 17.23
CA THR A 8 5.95 7.51 16.34
C THR A 8 6.82 6.40 15.76
N ILE A 9 6.88 6.33 14.43
CA ILE A 9 7.76 5.42 13.70
C ILE A 9 8.64 6.30 12.81
N HIS A 10 9.93 6.35 13.13
CA HIS A 10 10.88 7.26 12.47
C HIS A 10 10.43 8.73 12.62
N ASP A 11 10.33 9.51 11.54
CA ASP A 11 9.81 10.89 11.58
C ASP A 11 8.28 11.00 11.54
N TYR A 12 7.56 9.87 11.50
CA TYR A 12 6.12 9.82 11.30
C TYR A 12 5.38 9.52 12.58
N ARG A 13 4.48 10.42 12.97
CA ARG A 13 3.56 10.24 14.07
C ARG A 13 2.21 9.79 13.53
N PHE A 14 1.87 8.55 13.80
CA PHE A 14 0.57 7.94 13.55
C PHE A 14 -0.32 8.22 14.75
N THR A 15 -1.44 8.88 14.54
CA THR A 15 -2.42 9.21 15.57
C THR A 15 -3.71 8.48 15.25
N PHE A 16 -4.07 7.54 16.10
CA PHE A 16 -5.33 6.82 16.00
C PHE A 16 -6.45 7.78 16.44
N ARG A 17 -7.28 8.23 15.50
CA ARG A 17 -8.30 9.25 15.78
C ARG A 17 -9.53 8.60 16.39
N GLU A 18 -10.21 7.79 15.60
CA GLU A 18 -11.48 7.17 15.95
C GLU A 18 -11.75 5.95 15.08
N VAL A 19 -12.69 5.12 15.52
CA VAL A 19 -13.29 4.05 14.71
C VAL A 19 -14.73 4.45 14.45
N ARG A 20 -15.14 4.46 13.19
CA ARG A 20 -16.51 4.70 12.78
C ARG A 20 -17.14 3.39 12.32
N ASP A 21 -18.27 3.02 12.92
CA ASP A 21 -19.04 1.90 12.42
C ASP A 21 -19.69 2.26 11.07
N ILE A 22 -19.48 1.40 10.08
CA ILE A 22 -20.09 1.51 8.75
C ILE A 22 -21.08 0.37 8.57
N THR A 23 -22.31 0.73 8.19
CA THR A 23 -23.32 -0.25 7.80
C THR A 23 -23.68 0.01 6.34
N GLY A 24 -23.26 -0.90 5.48
CA GLY A 24 -23.63 -0.93 4.07
C GLY A 24 -24.79 -1.89 3.80
N PRO A 25 -25.29 -1.96 2.54
CA PRO A 25 -26.42 -2.80 2.18
C PRO A 25 -26.18 -4.31 2.41
N ASN A 26 -24.93 -4.75 2.24
CA ASN A 26 -24.53 -6.17 2.32
C ASN A 26 -23.36 -6.43 3.30
N TYR A 27 -22.89 -5.39 3.99
CA TYR A 27 -21.76 -5.50 4.90
C TYR A 27 -21.97 -4.59 6.11
N ARG A 28 -21.42 -4.99 7.25
CA ARG A 28 -21.31 -4.17 8.46
C ARG A 28 -19.86 -4.21 8.91
N GLY A 29 -19.34 -3.13 9.44
CA GLY A 29 -17.91 -3.03 9.68
C GLY A 29 -17.52 -1.79 10.46
N GLY A 30 -16.22 -1.62 10.65
CA GLY A 30 -15.64 -0.44 11.29
C GLY A 30 -14.51 0.13 10.44
N VAL A 31 -14.42 1.45 10.36
CA VAL A 31 -13.36 2.21 9.70
C VAL A 31 -12.53 2.91 10.76
N ALA A 32 -11.27 2.51 10.93
CA ALA A 32 -10.32 3.22 11.76
C ALA A 32 -9.66 4.35 10.97
N LEU A 33 -9.80 5.58 11.49
CA LEU A 33 -9.14 6.76 10.98
C LEU A 33 -7.80 6.96 11.69
N ILE A 34 -6.71 6.84 10.95
CA ILE A 34 -5.35 7.02 11.46
C ILE A 34 -4.72 8.22 10.75
N GLY A 35 -4.55 9.33 11.46
CA GLY A 35 -3.87 10.50 10.93
C GLY A 35 -2.36 10.33 11.00
N VAL A 36 -1.66 10.64 9.91
CA VAL A 36 -0.19 10.60 9.86
C VAL A 36 0.35 12.03 9.75
N THR A 37 1.20 12.40 10.69
CA THR A 37 1.89 13.70 10.72
C THR A 37 3.40 13.51 10.65
N ARG A 38 4.11 14.46 10.05
CA ARG A 38 5.58 14.49 9.98
C ARG A 38 6.06 15.89 10.33
N HIS A 39 6.92 16.02 11.34
CA HIS A 39 7.39 17.32 11.83
C HIS A 39 6.26 18.33 12.15
N GLY A 40 5.08 17.84 12.57
CA GLY A 40 3.91 18.68 12.85
C GLY A 40 2.96 18.90 11.68
N GLU A 41 3.38 18.63 10.45
CA GLU A 41 2.54 18.78 9.25
C GLU A 41 1.74 17.50 8.97
N PRO A 42 0.43 17.60 8.64
CA PRO A 42 -0.37 16.45 8.23
C PRO A 42 0.09 15.97 6.86
N VAL A 43 0.51 14.70 6.78
CA VAL A 43 0.96 14.12 5.51
C VAL A 43 -0.16 13.33 4.84
N ALA A 44 -0.86 12.50 5.61
CA ALA A 44 -1.90 11.62 5.07
C ALA A 44 -2.89 11.18 6.15
N VAL A 45 -4.05 10.67 5.71
CA VAL A 45 -5.03 10.01 6.59
C VAL A 45 -5.25 8.60 6.06
N LEU A 46 -4.85 7.62 6.86
CA LEU A 46 -5.00 6.21 6.60
C LEU A 46 -6.37 5.73 7.10
N HIS A 47 -7.18 5.18 6.19
CA HIS A 47 -8.50 4.63 6.46
C HIS A 47 -8.42 3.11 6.44
N ALA A 48 -8.26 2.50 7.62
CA ALA A 48 -8.15 1.05 7.73
C ALA A 48 -9.55 0.48 8.01
N GLU A 49 -10.11 -0.26 7.07
CA GLU A 49 -11.47 -0.76 7.19
C GLU A 49 -11.49 -2.23 7.55
N LYS A 50 -12.50 -2.63 8.31
CA LYS A 50 -12.81 -4.02 8.58
C LYS A 50 -14.27 -4.26 8.23
N ARG A 51 -14.52 -5.08 7.21
CA ARG A 51 -15.85 -5.35 6.65
C ARG A 51 -16.26 -6.78 6.96
N LEU A 52 -17.43 -6.96 7.58
CA LEU A 52 -18.07 -8.24 7.82
C LEU A 52 -19.27 -8.38 6.86
N TYR A 53 -19.19 -9.35 5.97
CA TYR A 53 -20.25 -9.64 5.01
C TYR A 53 -21.27 -10.59 5.62
N ASN A 54 -22.52 -10.13 5.77
CA ASN A 54 -23.57 -10.90 6.46
C ASN A 54 -23.88 -12.23 5.77
N THR A 55 -23.92 -12.24 4.44
CA THR A 55 -24.28 -13.41 3.64
C THR A 55 -23.24 -14.52 3.71
N SER A 56 -21.96 -14.17 3.67
CA SER A 56 -20.86 -15.15 3.64
C SER A 56 -20.19 -15.38 5.01
N ARG A 57 -20.58 -14.62 6.04
CA ARG A 57 -19.89 -14.52 7.35
C ARG A 57 -18.37 -14.36 7.24
N MET A 58 -17.89 -13.78 6.14
CA MET A 58 -16.48 -13.53 5.90
C MET A 58 -16.11 -12.15 6.44
N VAL A 59 -14.99 -12.10 7.15
CA VAL A 59 -14.36 -10.88 7.65
C VAL A 59 -13.22 -10.52 6.71
N MET A 60 -13.31 -9.35 6.09
CA MET A 60 -12.27 -8.78 5.24
C MET A 60 -11.67 -7.57 5.93
N THR A 61 -10.34 -7.46 5.89
CA THR A 61 -9.61 -6.31 6.42
C THR A 61 -9.00 -5.56 5.26
N GLU A 62 -9.47 -4.33 5.03
CA GLU A 62 -8.92 -3.43 4.03
C GLU A 62 -7.84 -2.57 4.70
N ALA A 63 -6.59 -2.85 4.35
CA ALA A 63 -5.47 -2.08 4.87
C ALA A 63 -5.46 -0.70 4.21
N ALA A 64 -5.24 0.33 5.03
CA ALA A 64 -4.97 1.66 4.55
C ALA A 64 -3.56 1.71 3.97
N ILE A 65 -3.45 2.09 2.71
CA ILE A 65 -2.16 2.32 2.06
C ILE A 65 -2.14 3.76 1.59
N ASP A 66 -1.18 4.53 2.11
CA ASP A 66 -0.84 5.84 1.56
C ASP A 66 0.49 5.70 0.82
N GLY A 67 0.41 5.71 -0.51
CA GLY A 67 1.54 5.51 -1.40
C GLY A 67 2.16 6.83 -1.82
N GLY A 68 3.27 7.23 -1.19
CA GLY A 68 4.08 8.36 -1.60
C GLY A 68 5.04 8.01 -2.74
N LEU A 69 5.69 9.01 -3.33
CA LEU A 69 6.74 8.78 -4.34
C LEU A 69 8.03 8.20 -3.72
N THR A 70 8.29 8.53 -2.45
CA THR A 70 9.52 8.15 -1.71
C THR A 70 9.29 7.05 -0.66
N ARG A 71 8.04 6.80 -0.27
CA ARG A 71 7.70 5.90 0.85
C ARG A 71 6.26 5.42 0.75
N ASP A 72 6.01 4.19 1.19
CA ASP A 72 4.67 3.65 1.32
C ASP A 72 4.37 3.41 2.81
N LEU A 73 3.28 4.02 3.28
CA LEU A 73 2.78 3.81 4.62
C LEU A 73 1.66 2.78 4.58
N TYR A 74 1.75 1.79 5.46
CA TYR A 74 0.75 0.74 5.55
C TYR A 74 0.19 0.71 6.97
N ALA A 75 -1.12 0.77 7.10
CA ALA A 75 -1.81 0.52 8.36
C ALA A 75 -2.89 -0.53 8.15
N ALA A 76 -2.87 -1.59 8.96
CA ALA A 76 -3.93 -2.58 9.01
C ALA A 76 -4.59 -2.58 10.39
N LEU A 77 -5.92 -2.55 10.40
CA LEU A 77 -6.72 -2.72 11.60
C LEU A 77 -6.88 -4.21 11.89
N GLY A 78 -6.52 -4.63 13.09
CA GLY A 78 -6.62 -6.00 13.55
C GLY A 78 -7.94 -6.29 14.27
N GLU A 79 -7.86 -7.12 15.30
CA GLU A 79 -8.99 -7.40 16.19
C GLU A 79 -9.10 -6.37 17.31
N GLU A 80 -10.33 -6.19 17.77
CA GLU A 80 -10.61 -5.47 19.00
C GLU A 80 -10.20 -6.39 20.16
N LEU A 81 -9.40 -5.85 21.09
CA LEU A 81 -9.08 -6.50 22.34
C LEU A 81 -10.20 -6.22 23.35
N ASP A 82 -10.38 -7.14 24.30
CA ASP A 82 -11.41 -7.13 25.36
C ASP A 82 -11.49 -5.82 26.17
N ASN A 83 -10.47 -4.97 26.08
CA ASN A 83 -10.30 -3.73 26.84
C ASN A 83 -10.80 -2.48 26.09
N GLY A 84 -11.46 -2.65 24.93
CA GLY A 84 -11.84 -1.57 24.01
C GLY A 84 -10.62 -0.95 23.29
N ALA A 85 -9.55 -1.73 23.15
CA ALA A 85 -8.33 -1.33 22.45
C ALA A 85 -8.24 -2.07 21.12
N TRP A 86 -7.83 -1.38 20.05
CA TRP A 86 -7.72 -2.00 18.74
C TRP A 86 -6.27 -2.42 18.45
N ALA A 87 -6.06 -3.65 17.98
CA ALA A 87 -4.77 -4.02 17.41
C ALA A 87 -4.57 -3.26 16.10
N VAL A 88 -3.51 -2.50 15.96
CA VAL A 88 -3.18 -1.79 14.72
C VAL A 88 -1.77 -2.18 14.32
N ARG A 89 -1.61 -2.65 13.09
CA ARG A 89 -0.30 -2.96 12.50
C ARG A 89 0.12 -1.83 11.60
N LEU A 90 1.14 -1.10 12.01
CA LEU A 90 1.73 0.01 11.26
C LEU A 90 3.06 -0.45 10.66
N TYR A 91 3.25 -0.26 9.36
CA TYR A 91 4.50 -0.51 8.68
C TYR A 91 4.94 0.70 7.86
N TYR A 92 6.23 0.99 7.96
CA TYR A 92 6.92 1.93 7.09
C TYR A 92 7.72 1.12 6.07
N LYS A 93 7.32 1.15 4.80
CA LYS A 93 8.01 0.45 3.71
C LYS A 93 8.51 1.46 2.67
N PRO A 94 9.78 1.89 2.75
CA PRO A 94 10.34 2.79 1.76
C PRO A 94 10.62 2.04 0.44
N PHE A 95 10.51 2.74 -0.69
CA PHE A 95 10.95 2.29 -2.02
C PHE A 95 10.22 1.08 -2.67
N VAL A 96 9.00 0.70 -2.27
CA VAL A 96 8.30 -0.43 -2.94
C VAL A 96 8.06 -0.13 -4.42
N ARG A 97 7.78 1.14 -4.76
CA ARG A 97 7.61 1.61 -6.15
C ARG A 97 8.86 1.44 -7.03
N TRP A 98 10.06 1.33 -6.45
CA TRP A 98 11.30 1.16 -7.20
C TRP A 98 11.45 -0.24 -7.78
N ILE A 99 10.79 -1.25 -7.19
CA ILE A 99 10.74 -2.61 -7.74
C ILE A 99 10.09 -2.57 -9.12
N TRP A 100 9.00 -1.82 -9.24
CA TRP A 100 8.30 -1.62 -10.51
C TRP A 100 9.09 -0.77 -11.50
N ALA A 101 9.81 0.26 -11.01
CA ALA A 101 10.71 1.06 -11.85
C ALA A 101 11.85 0.20 -12.45
N GLY A 102 12.39 -0.76 -11.69
CA GLY A 102 13.36 -1.73 -12.20
C GLY A 102 12.79 -2.58 -13.34
N GLY A 103 11.55 -3.08 -13.20
CA GLY A 103 10.87 -3.81 -14.26
C GLY A 103 10.62 -2.95 -15.51
N LEU A 104 10.23 -1.68 -15.33
CA LEU A 104 10.07 -0.72 -16.43
C LEU A 104 11.40 -0.47 -17.15
N LEU A 105 12.51 -0.36 -16.40
CA LEU A 105 13.84 -0.13 -16.94
C LEU A 105 14.35 -1.36 -17.72
N MET A 106 14.08 -2.56 -17.24
CA MET A 106 14.37 -3.80 -17.98
C MET A 106 13.55 -3.88 -19.27
N ALA A 107 12.25 -3.54 -19.22
CA ALA A 107 11.39 -3.49 -20.40
C ALA A 107 11.87 -2.46 -21.42
N LEU A 108 12.28 -1.27 -20.97
CA LEU A 108 12.87 -0.24 -21.82
C LEU A 108 14.20 -0.70 -22.43
N GLY A 109 15.06 -1.36 -21.65
CA GLY A 109 16.30 -1.96 -22.15
C GLY A 109 16.05 -3.01 -23.22
N GLY A 110 15.05 -3.88 -23.02
CA GLY A 110 14.62 -4.86 -24.02
C GLY A 110 14.08 -4.21 -25.30
N LEU A 111 13.26 -3.16 -25.15
CA LEU A 111 12.72 -2.40 -26.28
C LEU A 111 13.84 -1.74 -27.09
N LEU A 112 14.82 -1.14 -26.42
CA LEU A 112 15.99 -0.53 -27.06
C LEU A 112 16.85 -1.57 -27.80
N CYS A 113 17.06 -2.75 -27.21
CA CYS A 113 17.76 -3.86 -27.87
C CYS A 113 17.03 -4.36 -29.13
N LEU A 114 15.69 -4.44 -29.09
CA LEU A 114 14.87 -4.84 -30.24
C LEU A 114 14.81 -3.77 -31.33
N ALA A 115 14.84 -2.49 -30.93
CA ALA A 115 14.85 -1.36 -31.84
C ALA A 115 16.22 -1.12 -32.50
N ASP A 116 17.31 -1.72 -31.98
CA ASP A 116 18.66 -1.54 -32.54
C ASP A 116 18.76 -2.16 -33.95
N PRO A 117 18.99 -1.33 -35.00
CA PRO A 117 19.14 -1.80 -36.38
C PRO A 117 20.25 -2.83 -36.59
N ARG A 118 21.20 -2.95 -35.65
CA ARG A 118 22.30 -3.92 -35.70
C ARG A 118 21.81 -5.36 -35.56
N TYR A 119 20.75 -5.61 -34.78
CA TYR A 119 20.16 -6.95 -34.67
C TYR A 119 19.37 -7.33 -35.93
N ARG A 120 18.88 -6.33 -36.67
CA ARG A 120 18.17 -6.51 -37.94
C ARG A 120 19.10 -6.79 -39.14
N ARG A 121 20.43 -6.72 -38.96
CA ARG A 121 21.42 -6.96 -40.01
C ARG A 121 22.21 -8.26 -39.79
N ARG A 122 21.52 -9.38 -39.59
CA ARG A 122 22.07 -10.65 -40.08
C ARG A 122 21.54 -10.87 -41.49
N LYS A 123 22.23 -10.27 -42.46
CA LYS A 123 22.11 -10.69 -43.86
C LYS A 123 22.57 -12.16 -43.89
N PRO A 124 21.77 -13.12 -44.37
CA PRO A 124 22.29 -14.44 -44.66
C PRO A 124 23.45 -14.26 -45.64
N LEU A 125 24.59 -14.90 -45.37
CA LEU A 125 25.64 -15.00 -46.37
C LEU A 125 25.03 -15.68 -47.61
N PRO A 126 25.30 -15.21 -48.84
CA PRO A 126 24.94 -15.98 -50.02
C PRO A 126 25.69 -17.30 -49.95
N GLU A 127 24.98 -18.42 -50.07
CA GLU A 127 25.62 -19.72 -50.31
C GLU A 127 26.42 -19.61 -51.61
N ALA A 128 27.72 -19.87 -51.51
CA ALA A 128 28.60 -19.89 -52.66
C ALA A 128 28.46 -21.24 -53.37
N GLY A 129 27.95 -21.19 -54.60
CA GLY A 129 28.30 -22.06 -55.75
C GLY A 129 28.16 -23.56 -55.58
#